data_AF-A0A4R2FGJ5-F1
#
_entry.id   AF-A0A4R2FGJ5-F1
#
_cell.length_a   1.000
_cell.length_b   1.000
_cell.length_c   1.000
_cell.angle_alpha   90.00
_cell.angle_beta   90.00
_cell.angle_gamma   90.00
#
_symmetry.space_group_name_H-M   'P 1'
#
loop_
_entity.id
_entity.type
_entity.pdbx_description
1 polymer ?
#
loop_
_entity_poly.entity_id
_entity_poly.type
_entity_poly.pdbx_seq_one_letter_code
_entity_poly.pdbx_strand_id
1 'polypeptide(L)'
;MEQLLCYKTLPLWHKDTVPDAFKQRHNTQAGTWAQLKIIKGQLTFELLTESDTVSESLVFDVAQQPPMIAPEQWHRIASMSDDIECQLSFFCVPEEYYLKKQYDLSKTHSEVVAAMPHLRVGSALDLGCGHGRNSLYLHLHGFDVTGYDRNSESVAYLQRLIADEQLSGIRASQQDLTELQIQDAFDFILSTVVLMFLPPATIPGLIAQMQQHTLPGGVNLIVSAMDTEDFPCTVGFPFTFKANELLNYYAGWDIIKYNESVGELHKRDEQGNYIKLRFATILARKP
;
A
#
# COMPACT_ATOMS: atom_id res chain seq x y z
N MET A 1 -8.04 -1.95 16.73
CA MET A 1 -7.47 -0.61 16.55
C MET A 1 -6.51 -0.74 15.38
N GLU A 2 -6.75 -0.06 14.27
CA GLU A 2 -5.85 -0.10 13.12
C GLU A 2 -4.45 0.38 13.54
N GLN A 3 -3.42 -0.36 13.14
CA GLN A 3 -2.04 -0.01 13.49
C GLN A 3 -1.60 1.18 12.63
N LEU A 4 -1.51 2.37 13.22
CA LEU A 4 -1.03 3.57 12.54
C LEU A 4 0.50 3.66 12.56
N LEU A 5 1.09 4.11 11.45
CA LEU A 5 2.54 4.31 11.29
C LEU A 5 2.88 5.79 11.15
N CYS A 6 3.88 6.25 11.92
CA CYS A 6 4.40 7.61 11.81
C CYS A 6 5.23 7.75 10.53
N TYR A 7 4.78 8.56 9.57
CA TYR A 7 5.49 8.78 8.31
C TYR A 7 6.25 10.11 8.28
N LYS A 8 5.92 11.06 9.15
CA LYS A 8 6.57 12.37 9.22
C LYS A 8 6.51 12.93 10.64
N THR A 9 7.64 13.42 11.13
CA THR A 9 7.69 14.18 12.38
C THR A 9 8.30 15.55 12.08
N LEU A 10 7.65 16.61 12.53
CA LEU A 10 8.15 17.97 12.37
C LEU A 10 9.22 18.29 13.42
N PRO A 11 10.06 19.31 13.20
CA PRO A 11 11.00 19.78 14.21
C PRO A 11 10.32 20.15 15.53
N LEU A 12 11.10 20.21 16.60
CA LEU A 12 10.64 20.75 17.88
C LEU A 12 10.18 22.20 17.69
N TRP A 13 9.04 22.53 18.29
CA TRP A 13 8.50 23.88 18.29
C TRP A 13 8.55 24.51 19.67
N HIS A 14 8.97 25.76 19.69
CA HIS A 14 8.84 26.70 20.79
C HIS A 14 7.77 27.74 20.44
N LYS A 15 7.37 28.57 21.41
CA LYS A 15 6.33 29.60 21.23
C LYS A 15 6.47 30.40 19.93
N ASP A 16 7.68 30.85 19.64
CA ASP A 16 7.96 31.73 18.49
C ASP A 16 8.15 30.96 17.17
N THR A 17 8.28 29.63 17.23
CA THR A 17 8.53 28.79 16.04
C THR A 17 7.34 27.92 15.65
N VAL A 18 6.26 27.87 16.45
CA VAL A 18 5.01 27.22 16.02
C VAL A 18 4.49 27.95 14.77
N PRO A 19 4.36 27.28 13.62
CA PRO A 19 3.95 27.95 12.39
C PRO A 19 2.52 28.51 12.51
N ASP A 20 2.28 29.70 11.98
CA ASP A 20 1.00 30.40 12.14
C ASP A 20 -0.19 29.63 11.56
N ALA A 21 0.04 28.80 10.54
CA ALA A 21 -0.98 27.90 10.00
C ALA A 21 -1.61 26.99 11.07
N PHE A 22 -0.83 26.55 12.07
CA PHE A 22 -1.33 25.70 13.16
C PHE A 22 -2.08 26.48 14.25
N LYS A 23 -1.96 27.81 14.27
CA LYS A 23 -2.70 28.72 15.15
C LYS A 23 -4.04 29.15 14.52
N GLN A 24 -4.19 28.96 13.21
CA GLN A 24 -5.41 29.22 12.46
C GLN A 24 -6.20 27.92 12.26
N ARG A 25 -7.46 28.05 11.81
CA ARG A 25 -8.30 26.89 11.48
C ARG A 25 -7.66 26.09 10.35
N HIS A 26 -7.36 24.82 10.63
CA HIS A 26 -6.84 23.87 9.65
C HIS A 26 -7.30 22.45 9.98
N ASN A 27 -7.04 21.51 9.07
CA ASN A 27 -7.21 20.09 9.30
C ASN A 27 -6.10 19.31 8.58
N THR A 28 -6.05 18.01 8.81
CA THR A 28 -5.21 17.10 8.04
C THR A 28 -5.97 16.56 6.83
N GLN A 29 -5.23 16.14 5.80
CA GLN A 29 -5.81 15.46 4.63
C GLN A 29 -6.44 14.12 5.02
N ALA A 30 -7.35 13.60 4.19
CA ALA A 30 -7.85 12.24 4.30
C ALA A 30 -6.72 11.21 4.48
N GLY A 31 -6.95 10.22 5.35
CA GLY A 31 -5.98 9.19 5.72
C GLY A 31 -4.75 9.69 6.51
N THR A 32 -4.77 10.91 7.03
CA THR A 32 -3.69 11.47 7.86
C THR A 32 -4.17 11.81 9.27
N TRP A 33 -3.65 11.09 10.25
CA TRP A 33 -3.79 11.43 11.66
C TRP A 33 -2.63 12.30 12.10
N ALA A 34 -2.85 13.15 13.10
CA ALA A 34 -1.78 13.95 13.69
C ALA A 34 -1.76 13.78 15.21
N GLN A 35 -0.56 13.70 15.78
CA GLN A 35 -0.36 13.65 17.23
C GLN A 35 0.57 14.79 17.62
N LEU A 36 0.04 15.72 18.41
CA LEU A 36 0.85 16.73 19.07
C LEU A 36 1.34 16.14 20.40
N LYS A 37 2.64 16.29 20.67
CA LYS A 37 3.26 15.91 21.93
C LYS A 37 3.82 17.14 22.62
N ILE A 38 3.37 17.41 23.83
CA ILE A 38 3.87 18.49 24.69
C ILE A 38 5.00 17.93 25.54
N ILE A 39 6.17 18.53 25.41
CA ILE A 39 7.40 18.17 26.13
C ILE A 39 7.57 19.07 27.35
N LYS A 40 7.16 20.33 27.24
CA LYS A 40 7.19 21.33 28.30
C LYS A 40 6.08 22.36 28.10
N GLY A 41 5.62 22.97 29.18
CA GLY A 41 4.59 24.02 29.15
C GLY A 41 3.18 23.46 28.95
N GLN A 42 2.28 24.32 28.49
CA GLN A 42 0.89 23.99 28.22
C GLN A 42 0.36 24.77 27.02
N LEU A 43 -0.68 24.24 26.38
CA LEU A 43 -1.39 24.92 25.29
C LEU A 43 -2.90 24.70 25.39
N THR A 44 -3.65 25.67 24.87
CA THR A 44 -5.08 25.51 24.61
C THR A 44 -5.26 25.01 23.19
N PHE A 45 -5.92 23.86 23.06
CA PHE A 45 -6.25 23.24 21.79
C PHE A 45 -7.76 23.32 21.57
N GLU A 46 -8.17 23.77 20.40
CA GLU A 46 -9.58 23.92 20.04
C GLU A 46 -9.95 22.98 18.91
N LEU A 47 -11.04 22.23 19.12
CA LEU A 47 -11.73 21.53 18.05
C LEU A 47 -12.78 22.46 17.46
N LEU A 48 -12.88 22.42 16.14
CA LEU A 48 -13.70 23.33 15.37
C LEU A 48 -14.71 22.52 14.55
N THR A 49 -15.87 23.10 14.32
CA THR A 49 -16.80 22.62 13.29
C THR A 49 -16.33 23.08 11.90
N GLU A 50 -16.98 22.55 10.86
CA GLU A 50 -16.74 23.02 9.50
C GLU A 50 -17.02 24.53 9.32
N SER A 51 -17.95 25.10 10.10
CA SER A 51 -18.28 26.53 10.10
C SER A 51 -17.35 27.41 10.95
N ASP A 52 -16.20 26.90 11.40
CA ASP A 52 -15.24 27.60 12.29
C ASP A 52 -15.83 27.96 13.67
N THR A 53 -16.79 27.17 14.15
CA THR A 53 -17.31 27.30 15.50
C THR A 53 -16.52 26.40 16.44
N VAL A 54 -16.06 26.91 17.57
CA VAL A 54 -15.38 26.09 18.61
C VAL A 54 -16.39 25.10 19.19
N SER A 55 -16.17 23.81 18.97
CA SER A 55 -16.97 22.74 19.56
C SER A 55 -16.43 22.33 20.94
N GLU A 56 -15.12 22.39 21.11
CA GLU A 56 -14.42 22.02 22.34
C GLU A 56 -13.13 22.83 22.47
N SER A 57 -12.80 23.26 23.69
CA SER A 57 -11.57 23.99 24.01
C SER A 57 -10.99 23.41 25.29
N LEU A 58 -9.80 22.82 25.18
CA LEU A 58 -9.14 22.10 26.26
C LEU A 58 -7.71 22.60 26.44
N VAL A 59 -7.25 22.61 27.69
CA VAL A 59 -5.84 22.86 28.01
C VAL A 59 -5.15 21.53 28.18
N PHE A 60 -4.02 21.38 27.50
CA PHE A 60 -3.16 20.21 27.57
C PHE A 60 -1.76 20.61 28.03
N ASP A 61 -1.09 19.69 28.72
CA ASP A 61 0.25 19.86 29.26
C ASP A 61 1.03 18.53 29.19
N VAL A 62 2.15 18.45 29.92
CA VAL A 62 2.98 17.24 29.95
C VAL A 62 2.26 16.04 30.57
N ALA A 63 1.39 16.26 31.57
CA ALA A 63 0.65 15.23 32.29
C ALA A 63 -0.63 14.80 31.54
N GLN A 64 -1.28 15.73 30.84
CA GLN A 64 -2.47 15.51 30.02
C GLN A 64 -2.18 15.90 28.58
N GLN A 65 -1.78 14.93 27.77
CA GLN A 65 -1.44 15.15 26.36
C GLN A 65 -2.69 15.35 25.49
N PRO A 66 -2.59 16.12 24.38
CA PRO A 66 -3.66 16.18 23.39
C PRO A 66 -3.97 14.79 22.80
N PRO A 67 -5.24 14.50 22.47
CA PRO A 67 -5.57 13.27 21.77
C PRO A 67 -5.00 13.27 20.35
N MET A 68 -4.97 12.09 19.73
CA MET A 68 -4.69 11.99 18.31
C MET A 68 -5.83 12.61 17.50
N ILE A 69 -5.47 13.43 16.53
CA ILE A 69 -6.40 14.15 15.67
C ILE A 69 -6.73 13.27 14.47
N ALA A 70 -8.02 13.03 14.24
CA ALA A 70 -8.50 12.26 13.11
C ALA A 70 -8.34 13.02 11.78
N PRO A 71 -8.27 12.31 10.64
CA PRO A 71 -8.30 12.92 9.31
C PRO A 71 -9.45 13.90 9.17
N GLU A 72 -9.20 15.03 8.50
CA GLU A 72 -10.19 16.05 8.13
C GLU A 72 -10.87 16.75 9.33
N GLN A 73 -10.49 16.44 10.57
CA GLN A 73 -10.99 17.09 11.77
C GLN A 73 -10.41 18.50 11.90
N TRP A 74 -11.28 19.51 11.92
CA TRP A 74 -10.90 20.91 12.04
C TRP A 74 -10.44 21.24 13.47
N HIS A 75 -9.29 21.90 13.58
CA HIS A 75 -8.70 22.27 14.86
C HIS A 75 -7.73 23.45 14.74
N ARG A 76 -7.29 23.99 15.89
CA ARG A 76 -6.18 24.96 16.01
C ARG A 76 -5.55 24.98 17.40
N ILE A 77 -4.35 25.52 17.49
CA ILE A 77 -3.71 25.89 18.77
C ILE A 77 -4.10 27.34 19.09
N ALA A 78 -4.99 27.53 20.07
CA ALA A 78 -5.55 28.84 20.40
C ALA A 78 -4.61 29.69 21.25
N SER A 79 -3.89 29.07 22.19
CA SER A 79 -2.88 29.75 23.01
C SER A 79 -1.83 28.76 23.52
N MET A 80 -0.70 29.27 23.99
CA MET A 80 0.40 28.47 24.53
C MET A 80 1.19 29.27 25.58
N SER A 81 1.80 28.57 26.54
CA SER A 81 2.70 29.19 27.51
C SER A 81 4.01 29.64 26.87
N ASP A 82 4.73 30.56 27.54
CA ASP A 82 6.00 31.10 27.06
C ASP A 82 7.10 30.04 26.97
N ASP A 83 7.03 29.01 27.80
CA ASP A 83 8.00 27.93 27.90
C ASP A 83 7.59 26.67 27.11
N ILE A 84 6.59 26.78 26.22
CA ILE A 84 6.10 25.63 25.44
C ILE A 84 7.24 24.99 24.64
N GLU A 85 7.31 23.67 24.72
CA GLU A 85 8.08 22.83 23.82
C GLU A 85 7.16 21.71 23.34
N CYS A 86 6.88 21.64 22.05
CA CYS A 86 5.99 20.61 21.50
C CYS A 86 6.45 20.12 20.13
N GLN A 87 5.97 18.96 19.72
CA GLN A 87 6.31 18.34 18.44
C GLN A 87 5.09 17.69 17.82
N LEU A 88 4.91 17.87 16.51
CA LEU A 88 3.82 17.30 15.75
C LEU A 88 4.32 16.15 14.88
N SER A 89 3.66 15.01 14.98
CA SER A 89 3.90 13.83 14.13
C SER A 89 2.64 13.47 13.35
N PHE A 90 2.82 13.01 12.12
CA PHE A 90 1.76 12.58 11.22
C PHE A 90 1.81 11.08 11.01
N PHE A 91 0.64 10.46 11.03
CA PHE A 91 0.45 9.02 10.96
C PHE A 91 -0.53 8.67 9.85
N CYS A 92 -0.39 7.47 9.31
CA CYS A 92 -1.31 6.88 8.34
C CYS A 92 -1.44 5.37 8.56
N VAL A 93 -2.40 4.75 7.88
CA VAL A 93 -2.50 3.29 7.81
C VAL A 93 -1.35 2.70 6.99
N PRO A 94 -0.92 1.45 7.22
CA PRO A 94 0.30 0.89 6.61
C PRO A 94 0.28 0.86 5.08
N GLU A 95 -0.87 0.64 4.45
CA GLU A 95 -1.05 0.62 2.99
C GLU A 95 -0.88 1.99 2.31
N GLU A 96 -0.82 3.06 3.10
CA GLU A 96 -0.53 4.42 2.61
C GLU A 96 0.85 4.92 3.05
N TYR A 97 1.62 4.14 3.82
CA TYR A 97 2.86 4.61 4.44
C TYR A 97 3.87 5.20 3.44
N TYR A 98 4.26 4.41 2.44
CA TYR A 98 5.24 4.87 1.46
C TYR A 98 4.67 5.91 0.49
N LEU A 99 3.36 5.90 0.24
CA LEU A 99 2.68 6.96 -0.53
C LEU A 99 2.75 8.30 0.23
N LYS A 100 2.49 8.31 1.55
CA LYS A 100 2.53 9.51 2.39
C LYS A 100 3.94 10.05 2.63
N LYS A 101 4.97 9.19 2.51
CA LYS A 101 6.38 9.60 2.46
C LYS A 101 6.78 10.33 1.16
N GLN A 102 5.84 10.52 0.22
CA GLN A 102 6.05 11.22 -1.05
C GLN A 102 7.03 10.50 -1.98
N TYR A 103 7.16 9.19 -1.83
CA TYR A 103 7.78 8.36 -2.86
C TYR A 103 6.84 8.28 -4.07
N ASP A 104 7.41 8.15 -5.27
CA ASP A 104 6.65 7.97 -6.52
C ASP A 104 6.10 6.53 -6.62
N LEU A 105 5.18 6.21 -5.72
CA LEU A 105 4.54 4.93 -5.58
C LEU A 105 3.02 5.12 -5.66
N SER A 106 2.36 4.23 -6.39
CA SER A 106 0.91 4.10 -6.27
C SER A 106 0.54 3.39 -4.97
N LYS A 107 -0.69 3.60 -4.50
CA LYS A 107 -1.24 2.89 -3.33
C LYS A 107 -1.08 1.37 -3.51
N THR A 108 -0.77 0.67 -2.42
CA THR A 108 -0.73 -0.80 -2.38
C THR A 108 -2.01 -1.37 -2.97
N HIS A 109 -1.89 -2.45 -3.76
CA HIS A 109 -3.06 -3.04 -4.40
C HIS A 109 -4.05 -3.53 -3.32
N SER A 110 -5.33 -3.17 -3.44
CA SER A 110 -6.35 -3.47 -2.42
C SER A 110 -6.47 -4.97 -2.11
N GLU A 111 -6.31 -5.82 -3.13
CA GLU A 111 -6.30 -7.28 -2.94
C GLU A 111 -5.11 -7.80 -2.12
N VAL A 112 -3.97 -7.09 -2.11
CA VAL A 112 -2.83 -7.44 -1.24
C VAL A 112 -3.17 -7.10 0.21
N VAL A 113 -3.77 -5.92 0.45
CA VAL A 113 -4.24 -5.52 1.79
C VAL A 113 -5.31 -6.50 2.29
N ALA A 114 -6.29 -6.85 1.45
CA ALA A 114 -7.35 -7.78 1.78
C ALA A 114 -6.85 -9.22 2.01
N ALA A 115 -5.72 -9.61 1.41
CA ALA A 115 -5.13 -10.92 1.62
C ALA A 115 -4.50 -11.08 3.01
N MET A 116 -4.01 -9.98 3.62
CA MET A 116 -3.22 -10.01 4.86
C MET A 116 -3.77 -10.89 6.00
N PRO A 117 -5.08 -10.87 6.33
CA PRO A 117 -5.64 -11.72 7.38
C PRO A 117 -5.53 -13.22 7.11
N HIS A 118 -5.26 -13.62 5.87
CA HIS A 118 -5.15 -15.01 5.44
C HIS A 118 -3.71 -15.50 5.30
N LEU A 119 -2.73 -14.59 5.41
CA LEU A 119 -1.32 -14.88 5.20
C LEU A 119 -0.62 -15.21 6.51
N ARG A 120 0.30 -16.17 6.44
CA ARG A 120 1.31 -16.39 7.48
C ARG A 120 2.52 -15.55 7.12
N VAL A 121 2.99 -14.73 8.06
CA VAL A 121 4.25 -13.99 7.89
C VAL A 121 5.40 -14.98 7.70
N GLY A 122 6.16 -14.77 6.63
CA GLY A 122 7.22 -15.66 6.19
C GLY A 122 7.89 -15.08 4.94
N SER A 123 8.21 -15.95 3.99
CA SER A 123 8.83 -15.58 2.72
C SER A 123 7.78 -15.18 1.67
N ALA A 124 7.99 -14.07 0.97
CA ALA A 124 7.11 -13.61 -0.10
C ALA A 124 7.85 -13.36 -1.42
N LEU A 125 7.20 -13.69 -2.54
CA LEU A 125 7.70 -13.44 -3.90
C LEU A 125 6.72 -12.57 -4.69
N ASP A 126 7.13 -11.34 -5.02
CA ASP A 126 6.37 -10.38 -5.83
C ASP A 126 6.86 -10.42 -7.29
N LEU A 127 6.09 -11.10 -8.16
CA LEU A 127 6.40 -11.26 -9.58
C LEU A 127 5.83 -10.09 -10.39
N GLY A 128 6.73 -9.28 -10.95
CA GLY A 128 6.44 -7.99 -11.57
C GLY A 128 6.22 -6.90 -10.52
N CYS A 129 7.20 -6.74 -9.62
CA CYS A 129 7.07 -5.86 -8.46
C CYS A 129 7.02 -4.36 -8.81
N GLY A 130 7.41 -3.96 -10.03
CA GLY A 130 7.55 -2.56 -10.43
C GLY A 130 8.41 -1.78 -9.44
N HIS A 131 7.94 -0.59 -9.04
CA HIS A 131 8.58 0.23 -7.99
C HIS A 131 8.42 -0.32 -6.57
N GLY A 132 7.71 -1.45 -6.38
CA GLY A 132 7.67 -2.18 -5.11
C GLY A 132 6.52 -1.85 -4.17
N ARG A 133 5.40 -1.25 -4.64
CA ARG A 133 4.28 -0.86 -3.76
C ARG A 133 3.72 -2.00 -2.90
N ASN A 134 3.72 -3.23 -3.42
CA ASN A 134 3.27 -4.42 -2.71
C ASN A 134 4.42 -5.02 -1.91
N SER A 135 5.60 -5.17 -2.53
CA SER A 135 6.81 -5.66 -1.87
C SER A 135 7.13 -4.90 -0.58
N LEU A 136 7.12 -3.57 -0.62
CA LEU A 136 7.39 -2.70 0.53
C LEU A 136 6.29 -2.80 1.60
N TYR A 137 5.03 -2.95 1.19
CA TYR A 137 3.92 -3.15 2.12
C TYR A 137 4.02 -4.48 2.86
N LEU A 138 4.32 -5.58 2.15
CA LEU A 138 4.55 -6.89 2.76
C LEU A 138 5.74 -6.84 3.73
N HIS A 139 6.82 -6.14 3.35
CA HIS A 139 7.97 -5.91 4.23
C HIS A 139 7.59 -5.18 5.52
N LEU A 140 6.74 -4.14 5.46
CA LEU A 140 6.22 -3.45 6.66
C LEU A 140 5.48 -4.40 7.62
N HIS A 141 4.88 -5.46 7.07
CA HIS A 141 4.18 -6.50 7.84
C HIS A 141 5.09 -7.68 8.24
N GLY A 142 6.41 -7.56 8.05
CA GLY A 142 7.42 -8.49 8.56
C GLY A 142 7.76 -9.66 7.63
N PHE A 143 7.34 -9.64 6.37
CA PHE A 143 7.74 -10.65 5.39
C PHE A 143 9.21 -10.49 4.98
N ASP A 144 9.89 -11.61 4.68
CA ASP A 144 11.13 -11.60 3.88
C ASP A 144 10.76 -11.60 2.40
N VAL A 145 10.93 -10.46 1.74
CA VAL A 145 10.35 -10.20 0.42
C VAL A 145 11.41 -10.29 -0.68
N THR A 146 11.12 -11.07 -1.71
CA THR A 146 11.85 -11.07 -2.98
C THR A 146 10.96 -10.46 -4.07
N GLY A 147 11.43 -9.40 -4.74
CA GLY A 147 10.73 -8.75 -5.85
C GLY A 147 11.47 -8.93 -7.17
N TYR A 148 10.74 -9.34 -8.21
CA TYR A 148 11.29 -9.50 -9.56
C TYR A 148 10.56 -8.61 -10.55
N ASP A 149 11.28 -7.91 -11.41
CA ASP A 149 10.70 -7.16 -12.52
C ASP A 149 11.68 -7.09 -13.70
N ARG A 150 11.16 -7.01 -14.93
CA ARG A 150 11.99 -6.87 -16.14
C ARG A 150 12.56 -5.47 -16.30
N ASN A 151 11.88 -4.46 -15.74
CA ASN A 151 12.26 -3.07 -15.87
C ASN A 151 13.41 -2.74 -14.89
N SER A 152 14.61 -2.57 -15.44
CA SER A 152 15.81 -2.23 -14.67
C SER A 152 15.69 -0.92 -13.91
N GLU A 153 14.99 0.09 -14.45
CA GLU A 153 14.79 1.38 -13.79
C GLU A 153 13.88 1.24 -12.57
N SER A 154 12.79 0.48 -12.70
CA SER A 154 11.88 0.22 -11.57
C SER A 154 12.55 -0.57 -10.45
N VAL A 155 13.36 -1.57 -10.79
CA VAL A 155 14.16 -2.33 -9.83
C VAL A 155 15.20 -1.43 -9.16
N ALA A 156 15.92 -0.62 -9.92
CA ALA A 156 16.93 0.29 -9.37
C ALA A 156 16.32 1.33 -8.43
N TYR A 157 15.11 1.82 -8.74
CA TYR A 157 14.36 2.70 -7.86
C TYR A 157 14.03 2.01 -6.53
N LEU A 158 13.48 0.79 -6.56
CA LEU A 158 13.17 0.03 -5.36
C LEU A 158 14.43 -0.28 -4.54
N GLN A 159 15.52 -0.68 -5.17
CA GLN A 159 16.81 -0.91 -4.51
C GLN A 159 17.34 0.35 -3.80
N ARG A 160 17.21 1.53 -4.43
CA ARG A 160 17.59 2.80 -3.81
C ARG A 160 16.74 3.09 -2.58
N LEU A 161 15.41 2.94 -2.69
CA LEU A 161 14.50 3.15 -1.57
C LEU A 161 14.81 2.19 -0.40
N ILE A 162 15.08 0.92 -0.69
CA ILE A 162 15.52 -0.08 0.30
C ILE A 162 16.79 0.38 1.01
N ALA A 163 17.76 0.94 0.29
CA ALA A 163 19.01 1.43 0.87
C ALA A 163 18.81 2.71 1.70
N ASP A 164 18.06 3.69 1.18
CA ASP A 164 17.79 4.97 1.83
C ASP A 164 17.02 4.79 3.15
N GLU A 165 16.07 3.86 3.18
CA GLU A 165 15.30 3.49 4.37
C GLU A 165 15.99 2.40 5.22
N GLN A 166 17.19 1.94 4.81
CA GLN A 166 17.98 0.92 5.51
C GLN A 166 17.20 -0.38 5.80
N LEU A 167 16.38 -0.82 4.85
CA LEU A 167 15.49 -1.96 5.02
C LEU A 167 16.27 -3.28 4.85
N SER A 168 16.18 -4.14 5.86
CA SER A 168 16.63 -5.55 5.79
C SER A 168 15.43 -6.48 5.62
N GLY A 169 15.59 -7.61 4.91
CA GLY A 169 14.49 -8.56 4.66
C GLY A 169 13.63 -8.19 3.45
N ILE A 170 14.14 -7.35 2.55
CA ILE A 170 13.56 -7.10 1.24
C ILE A 170 14.69 -7.00 0.22
N ARG A 171 14.51 -7.65 -0.93
CA ARG A 171 15.46 -7.67 -2.04
C ARG A 171 14.71 -7.59 -3.36
N ALA A 172 15.28 -6.87 -4.31
CA ALA A 172 14.73 -6.77 -5.65
C ALA A 172 15.83 -7.02 -6.70
N SER A 173 15.50 -7.70 -7.79
CA SER A 173 16.44 -7.93 -8.89
C SER A 173 15.74 -7.93 -10.24
N GLN A 174 16.46 -7.50 -11.27
CA GLN A 174 15.95 -7.53 -12.63
C GLN A 174 15.85 -8.99 -13.10
N GLN A 175 14.65 -9.43 -13.49
CA GLN A 175 14.38 -10.76 -14.01
C GLN A 175 13.33 -10.67 -15.12
N ASP A 176 13.51 -11.45 -16.18
CA ASP A 176 12.48 -11.63 -17.20
C ASP A 176 11.57 -12.81 -16.79
N LEU A 177 10.29 -12.53 -16.54
CA LEU A 177 9.32 -13.57 -16.17
C LEU A 177 9.08 -14.60 -17.28
N THR A 178 9.47 -14.31 -18.52
CA THR A 178 9.38 -15.26 -19.66
C THR A 178 10.46 -16.34 -19.63
N GLU A 179 11.57 -16.08 -18.94
CA GLU A 179 12.72 -16.99 -18.81
C GLU A 179 12.96 -17.42 -17.35
N LEU A 180 12.20 -16.85 -16.41
CA LEU A 180 12.37 -17.06 -14.98
C LEU A 180 12.28 -18.54 -14.59
N GLN A 181 13.22 -18.95 -13.73
CA GLN A 181 13.18 -20.21 -13.01
C GLN A 181 13.17 -19.90 -11.51
N ILE A 182 12.01 -20.03 -10.86
CA ILE A 182 11.90 -19.85 -9.41
C ILE A 182 12.75 -20.94 -8.74
N GLN A 183 13.57 -20.55 -7.75
CA GLN A 183 14.49 -21.48 -7.07
C GLN A 183 13.97 -21.84 -5.68
N ASP A 184 13.68 -20.82 -4.88
CA ASP A 184 13.24 -20.98 -3.50
C ASP A 184 11.74 -21.28 -3.40
N ALA A 185 11.30 -21.74 -2.22
CA ALA A 185 9.89 -21.92 -1.91
C ALA A 185 9.40 -20.77 -0.99
N PHE A 186 8.15 -20.37 -1.18
CA PHE A 186 7.58 -19.17 -0.56
C PHE A 186 6.28 -19.46 0.20
N ASP A 187 6.05 -18.73 1.28
CA ASP A 187 4.77 -18.73 2.00
C ASP A 187 3.70 -17.94 1.25
N PHE A 188 4.10 -16.92 0.48
CA PHE A 188 3.20 -16.10 -0.31
C PHE A 188 3.81 -15.74 -1.68
N ILE A 189 3.11 -16.02 -2.78
CA ILE A 189 3.52 -15.56 -4.12
C ILE A 189 2.41 -14.68 -4.69
N LEU A 190 2.77 -13.51 -5.18
CA LEU A 190 1.83 -12.57 -5.77
C LEU A 190 2.26 -12.09 -7.15
N SER A 191 1.27 -11.81 -7.99
CA SER A 191 1.44 -11.15 -9.29
C SER A 191 0.18 -10.32 -9.58
N THR A 192 0.25 -9.01 -9.33
CA THR A 192 -0.90 -8.11 -9.50
C THR A 192 -0.72 -7.17 -10.69
N VAL A 193 -1.57 -7.30 -11.70
CA VAL A 193 -1.61 -6.46 -12.92
C VAL A 193 -0.35 -6.60 -13.79
N VAL A 194 0.19 -7.81 -13.88
CA VAL A 194 1.45 -8.12 -14.59
C VAL A 194 1.25 -9.12 -15.72
N LEU A 195 0.49 -10.20 -15.49
CA LEU A 195 0.39 -11.32 -16.44
C LEU A 195 -0.12 -10.90 -17.82
N MET A 196 -0.93 -9.83 -17.90
CA MET A 196 -1.40 -9.27 -19.17
C MET A 196 -0.29 -8.76 -20.11
N PHE A 197 0.91 -8.47 -19.58
CA PHE A 197 2.06 -8.04 -20.38
C PHE A 197 2.92 -9.20 -20.89
N LEU A 198 2.64 -10.43 -20.48
CA LEU A 198 3.43 -11.60 -20.84
C LEU A 198 2.89 -12.29 -22.10
N PRO A 199 3.75 -12.94 -22.91
CA PRO A 199 3.29 -13.77 -24.01
C PRO A 199 2.39 -14.91 -23.50
N PRO A 200 1.27 -15.25 -24.18
CA PRO A 200 0.36 -16.30 -23.73
C PRO A 200 1.03 -17.66 -23.46
N ALA A 201 2.06 -18.01 -24.24
CA ALA A 201 2.82 -19.25 -24.08
C ALA A 201 3.58 -19.35 -22.73
N THR A 202 3.84 -18.21 -22.09
CA THR A 202 4.54 -18.13 -20.80
C THR A 202 3.63 -18.50 -19.63
N ILE A 203 2.34 -18.17 -19.74
CA ILE A 203 1.39 -18.18 -18.62
C ILE A 203 1.25 -19.56 -17.96
N PRO A 204 1.06 -20.68 -18.70
CA PRO A 204 0.91 -21.98 -18.06
C PRO A 204 2.16 -22.38 -17.26
N GLY A 205 3.35 -22.14 -17.81
CA GLY A 205 4.62 -22.46 -17.17
C GLY A 205 4.89 -21.61 -15.94
N LEU A 206 4.63 -20.30 -16.01
CA LEU A 206 4.80 -19.40 -14.88
C LEU A 206 3.84 -19.73 -13.74
N ILE A 207 2.55 -19.97 -14.02
CA ILE A 207 1.58 -20.35 -12.99
C ILE A 207 1.96 -21.70 -12.36
N ALA A 208 2.40 -22.67 -13.16
CA ALA A 208 2.87 -23.96 -12.64
C ALA A 208 4.09 -23.78 -11.72
N GLN A 209 5.04 -22.92 -12.08
CA GLN A 209 6.17 -22.57 -11.21
C GLN A 209 5.71 -21.91 -9.91
N MET A 210 4.79 -20.94 -9.98
CA MET A 210 4.21 -20.34 -8.77
C MET A 210 3.64 -21.44 -7.87
N GLN A 211 2.79 -22.32 -8.39
CA GLN A 211 2.18 -23.41 -7.63
C GLN A 211 3.19 -24.40 -7.05
N GLN A 212 4.22 -24.76 -7.81
CA GLN A 212 5.27 -25.67 -7.37
C GLN A 212 6.09 -25.06 -6.22
N HIS A 213 6.40 -23.77 -6.31
CA HIS A 213 7.23 -23.03 -5.38
C HIS A 213 6.47 -22.39 -4.22
N THR A 214 5.15 -22.51 -4.15
CA THR A 214 4.42 -22.20 -2.91
C THR A 214 4.56 -23.36 -1.92
N LEU A 215 4.87 -23.07 -0.66
CA LEU A 215 4.88 -24.06 0.42
C LEU A 215 3.48 -24.61 0.70
N PRO A 216 3.33 -25.85 1.21
CA PRO A 216 2.04 -26.34 1.73
C PRO A 216 1.46 -25.39 2.77
N GLY A 217 0.18 -25.06 2.65
CA GLY A 217 -0.49 -24.02 3.47
C GLY A 217 -0.17 -22.57 3.08
N GLY A 218 0.79 -22.35 2.16
CA GLY A 218 1.11 -21.06 1.56
C GLY A 218 0.05 -20.62 0.55
N VAL A 219 0.13 -19.36 0.11
CA VAL A 219 -0.94 -18.68 -0.63
C VAL A 219 -0.41 -18.05 -1.92
N ASN A 220 -1.21 -18.11 -2.98
CA ASN A 220 -0.97 -17.34 -4.20
C ASN A 220 -2.06 -16.27 -4.39
N LEU A 221 -1.65 -15.07 -4.79
CA LEU A 221 -2.54 -13.98 -5.20
C LEU A 221 -2.25 -13.58 -6.65
N ILE A 222 -3.23 -13.67 -7.53
CA ILE A 222 -3.14 -13.15 -8.89
C ILE A 222 -4.30 -12.19 -9.15
N VAL A 223 -3.98 -11.05 -9.75
CA VAL A 223 -4.94 -10.11 -10.33
C VAL A 223 -4.50 -9.83 -11.76
N SER A 224 -5.33 -10.08 -12.76
CA SER A 224 -4.96 -9.83 -14.15
C SER A 224 -6.18 -9.52 -15.01
N ALA A 225 -5.98 -8.73 -16.08
CA ALA A 225 -7.06 -8.39 -17.00
C ALA A 225 -7.63 -9.63 -17.70
N MET A 226 -8.90 -9.52 -18.04
CA MET A 226 -9.66 -10.47 -18.82
C MET A 226 -10.10 -9.86 -20.15
N ASP A 227 -10.51 -10.72 -21.06
CA ASP A 227 -11.22 -10.37 -22.28
C ASP A 227 -12.52 -11.17 -22.35
N THR A 228 -13.65 -10.47 -22.21
CA THR A 228 -14.99 -11.08 -22.15
C THR A 228 -15.95 -10.39 -23.12
N GLU A 229 -17.01 -11.08 -23.53
CA GLU A 229 -17.98 -10.53 -24.51
C GLU A 229 -18.62 -9.21 -24.04
N ASP A 230 -18.84 -9.06 -22.73
CA ASP A 230 -19.48 -7.88 -22.13
C ASP A 230 -18.49 -6.75 -21.78
N PHE A 231 -17.20 -7.06 -21.61
CA PHE A 231 -16.11 -6.11 -21.40
C PHE A 231 -14.86 -6.52 -22.20
N PRO A 232 -14.89 -6.35 -23.54
CA PRO A 232 -13.78 -6.75 -24.39
C PRO A 232 -12.53 -5.91 -24.11
N CYS A 233 -11.36 -6.54 -24.16
CA CYS A 233 -10.10 -5.85 -23.90
C CYS A 233 -9.65 -4.99 -25.09
N THR A 234 -9.79 -3.67 -24.96
CA THR A 234 -9.45 -2.69 -26.01
C THR A 234 -8.00 -2.18 -25.95
N VAL A 235 -7.20 -2.63 -24.97
CA VAL A 235 -5.86 -2.08 -24.71
C VAL A 235 -4.76 -2.75 -25.54
N GLY A 236 -5.04 -3.92 -26.13
CA GLY A 236 -4.06 -4.68 -26.92
C GLY A 236 -3.01 -5.39 -26.07
N PHE A 237 -3.39 -5.86 -24.88
CA PHE A 237 -2.51 -6.70 -24.05
C PHE A 237 -2.15 -8.01 -24.78
N PRO A 238 -0.88 -8.47 -24.72
CA PRO A 238 -0.49 -9.78 -25.26
C PRO A 238 -1.27 -10.96 -24.70
N PHE A 239 -1.71 -10.86 -23.45
CA PHE A 239 -2.48 -11.89 -22.77
C PHE A 239 -3.63 -11.30 -21.95
N THR A 240 -4.73 -12.03 -21.90
CA THR A 240 -5.88 -11.80 -21.03
C THR A 240 -6.49 -13.14 -20.66
N PHE A 241 -7.00 -13.27 -19.43
CA PHE A 241 -7.72 -14.48 -19.05
C PHE A 241 -9.11 -14.52 -19.66
N LYS A 242 -9.55 -15.73 -20.01
CA LYS A 242 -10.96 -16.03 -20.31
C LYS A 242 -11.72 -16.35 -19.02
N ALA A 243 -13.05 -16.36 -19.12
CA ALA A 243 -13.92 -16.75 -18.02
C ALA A 243 -13.53 -18.13 -17.44
N ASN A 244 -13.36 -18.18 -16.12
CA ASN A 244 -12.93 -19.31 -15.30
C ASN A 244 -11.54 -19.87 -15.60
N GLU A 245 -10.78 -19.27 -16.52
CA GLU A 245 -9.46 -19.80 -16.90
C GLU A 245 -8.49 -19.79 -15.72
N LEU A 246 -8.41 -18.67 -14.99
CA LEU A 246 -7.56 -18.56 -13.80
C LEU A 246 -8.01 -19.50 -12.68
N LEU A 247 -9.33 -19.66 -12.48
CA LEU A 247 -9.87 -20.61 -11.50
C LEU A 247 -9.45 -22.05 -11.81
N ASN A 248 -9.51 -22.43 -13.09
CA ASN A 248 -9.17 -23.79 -13.53
C ASN A 248 -7.69 -24.12 -13.31
N TYR A 249 -6.78 -23.15 -13.42
CA TYR A 249 -5.36 -23.37 -13.09
C TYR A 249 -5.18 -23.79 -11.63
N TYR A 250 -5.99 -23.28 -10.71
CA TYR A 250 -5.91 -23.54 -9.28
C TYR A 250 -6.88 -24.66 -8.83
N ALA A 251 -7.31 -25.54 -9.74
CA ALA A 251 -8.08 -26.71 -9.37
C ALA A 251 -7.33 -27.57 -8.33
N GLY A 252 -8.02 -27.92 -7.24
CA GLY A 252 -7.43 -28.67 -6.12
C GLY A 252 -6.76 -27.82 -5.03
N TRP A 253 -6.70 -26.49 -5.22
CA TRP A 253 -6.32 -25.55 -4.16
C TRP A 253 -7.56 -25.09 -3.39
N ASP A 254 -7.35 -24.64 -2.15
CA ASP A 254 -8.40 -24.00 -1.35
C ASP A 254 -8.59 -22.55 -1.80
N ILE A 255 -9.74 -22.24 -2.41
CA ILE A 255 -10.03 -20.93 -2.98
C ILE A 255 -10.61 -20.02 -1.90
N ILE A 256 -9.76 -19.18 -1.31
CA ILE A 256 -10.16 -18.19 -0.29
C ILE A 256 -11.01 -17.09 -0.93
N LYS A 257 -10.63 -16.64 -2.12
CA LYS A 257 -11.37 -15.64 -2.90
C LYS A 257 -11.21 -15.90 -4.39
N TYR A 258 -12.32 -15.82 -5.12
CA TYR A 258 -12.32 -15.74 -6.58
C TYR A 258 -13.42 -14.79 -7.06
N ASN A 259 -13.10 -13.91 -7.99
CA ASN A 259 -14.09 -13.13 -8.73
C ASN A 259 -13.54 -12.69 -10.09
N GLU A 260 -14.45 -12.30 -10.97
CA GLU A 260 -14.17 -11.74 -12.29
C GLU A 260 -14.83 -10.37 -12.42
N SER A 261 -14.66 -9.52 -11.41
CA SER A 261 -15.35 -8.24 -11.30
C SER A 261 -14.80 -7.20 -12.28
N VAL A 262 -15.64 -6.22 -12.62
CA VAL A 262 -15.22 -5.05 -13.41
C VAL A 262 -14.37 -4.14 -12.52
N GLY A 263 -13.22 -3.75 -13.04
CA GLY A 263 -12.31 -2.79 -12.43
C GLY A 263 -11.85 -1.73 -13.44
N GLU A 264 -11.00 -0.83 -12.97
CA GLU A 264 -10.48 0.29 -13.75
C GLU A 264 -8.95 0.21 -13.85
N LEU A 265 -8.42 0.37 -15.06
CA LEU A 265 -6.98 0.56 -15.26
C LEU A 265 -6.58 1.97 -14.85
N HIS A 266 -5.34 2.15 -14.42
CA HIS A 266 -4.76 3.49 -14.26
C HIS A 266 -4.67 4.26 -15.60
N LYS A 267 -4.61 3.54 -16.73
CA LYS A 267 -4.63 4.13 -18.08
C LYS A 267 -6.02 4.71 -18.38
N ARG A 268 -6.02 5.90 -18.97
CA ARG A 268 -7.23 6.59 -19.43
C ARG A 268 -7.45 6.41 -20.93
N ASP A 269 -8.71 6.46 -21.36
CA ASP A 269 -9.10 6.49 -22.77
C ASP A 269 -8.89 7.89 -23.39
N GLU A 270 -9.21 8.04 -24.68
CA GLU A 270 -9.09 9.31 -25.41
C GLU A 270 -9.97 10.43 -24.84
N GLN A 271 -10.99 10.08 -24.04
CA GLN A 271 -11.92 11.00 -23.40
C GLN A 271 -11.52 11.33 -21.96
N GLY A 272 -10.40 10.77 -21.48
CA GLY A 272 -9.87 10.98 -20.14
C GLY A 272 -10.54 10.13 -19.05
N ASN A 273 -11.40 9.19 -19.40
CA ASN A 273 -12.04 8.27 -18.45
C ASN A 273 -11.13 7.07 -18.18
N TYR A 274 -11.25 6.45 -17.01
CA TYR A 274 -10.55 5.19 -16.75
C TYR A 274 -11.07 4.07 -17.64
N ILE A 275 -10.15 3.29 -18.22
CA ILE A 275 -10.52 2.13 -19.04
C ILE A 275 -11.05 1.04 -18.11
N LYS A 276 -12.29 0.62 -18.34
CA LYS A 276 -12.94 -0.46 -17.59
C LYS A 276 -12.70 -1.81 -18.26
N LEU A 277 -12.26 -2.78 -17.48
CA LEU A 277 -12.09 -4.19 -17.90
C LEU A 277 -12.56 -5.11 -16.78
N ARG A 278 -12.87 -6.37 -17.11
CA ARG A 278 -12.93 -7.41 -16.09
C ARG A 278 -11.52 -7.81 -15.66
N PHE A 279 -11.38 -8.13 -14.37
CA PHE A 279 -10.15 -8.66 -13.80
C PHE A 279 -10.43 -9.97 -13.11
N ALA A 280 -9.68 -11.01 -13.48
CA ALA A 280 -9.66 -12.26 -12.75
C ALA A 280 -8.81 -12.04 -11.51
N THR A 281 -9.43 -12.18 -10.34
CA THR A 281 -8.78 -12.06 -9.03
C THR A 281 -8.91 -13.38 -8.30
N ILE A 282 -7.79 -13.99 -7.92
CA ILE A 282 -7.75 -15.22 -7.13
C ILE A 282 -6.82 -15.08 -5.93
N LEU A 283 -7.29 -15.53 -4.77
CA LEU A 283 -6.49 -15.80 -3.59
C LEU A 283 -6.69 -17.28 -3.24
N ALA A 284 -5.66 -18.09 -3.44
CA ALA A 284 -5.75 -19.55 -3.31
C ALA A 284 -4.65 -20.08 -2.38
N ARG A 285 -5.00 -21.01 -1.49
CA ARG A 285 -4.09 -21.66 -0.56
C ARG A 285 -3.75 -23.07 -1.04
N LYS A 286 -2.47 -23.41 -0.98
CA LYS A 286 -1.99 -24.75 -1.30
C LYS A 286 -2.39 -25.73 -0.19
N PRO A 287 -2.97 -26.90 -0.52
CA PRO A 287 -3.33 -27.92 0.47
C PRO A 287 -2.10 -28.51 1.18
#